data_AF-A0A5J5QRP0-F1
#
_entry.id   AF-A0A5J5QRP0-F1
#
_cell.length_a   1.000
_cell.length_b   1.000
_cell.length_c   1.000
_cell.angle_alpha   90.00
_cell.angle_beta   90.00
_cell.angle_gamma   90.00
#
_symmetry.space_group_name_H-M   'P 1'
#
loop_
_entity.id
_entity.type
_entity.pdbx_description
1 polymer ?
#
loop_
_entity_poly.entity_id
_entity_poly.type
_entity_poly.pdbx_seq_one_letter_code
_entity_poly.pdbx_strand_id
1 'polypeptide(L)'
;MSFRGFSRPNATSGMGVADQTKDTFLELKRKKVYRYVIYRIDEKKREVVVEKTGAPAETYDDFAASLPETDCRYAVYDFDFVTSENCQKSKIFFIAWCPSSSRIRAKMLYATSKDRLRRELDGIHYEIQATDPTEMDLEVLRDRAH
;
A
#
# COMPACT_ATOMS: atom_id res chain seq x y z
N MET A 1 32.01 -15.89 17.84
CA MET A 1 31.76 -15.68 16.40
C MET A 1 30.47 -14.89 16.29
N SER A 2 30.56 -13.58 16.09
CA SER A 2 29.39 -12.70 16.03
C SER A 2 29.06 -12.41 14.57
N PHE A 3 27.97 -12.99 14.08
CA PHE A 3 27.38 -12.63 12.80
C PHE A 3 26.82 -11.20 12.92
N ARG A 4 27.60 -10.21 12.49
CA ARG A 4 27.09 -8.86 12.25
C ARG A 4 26.22 -8.92 11.00
N GLY A 5 24.91 -8.83 11.19
CA GLY A 5 23.95 -8.65 10.11
C GLY A 5 24.35 -7.47 9.24
N PHE A 6 24.29 -7.67 7.92
CA PHE A 6 24.52 -6.65 6.92
C PHE A 6 23.47 -5.54 7.06
N SER A 7 23.77 -4.48 7.82
CA SER A 7 23.06 -3.22 7.71
C SER A 7 23.58 -2.53 6.46
N ARG A 8 22.95 -2.79 5.30
CA ARG A 8 23.20 -2.03 4.08
C ARG A 8 22.69 -0.60 4.31
N PRO A 9 23.49 0.45 4.06
CA PRO A 9 22.95 1.81 4.00
C PRO A 9 21.87 1.84 2.91
N ASN A 10 20.64 2.13 3.31
CA ASN A 10 19.48 2.12 2.41
C ASN A 10 19.70 3.24 1.38
N ALA A 11 20.05 2.88 0.14
CA ALA A 11 20.19 3.84 -0.95
C ALA A 11 18.81 4.50 -1.13
N THR A 12 18.70 5.77 -0.75
CA THR A 12 17.49 6.54 -1.00
C THR A 12 17.39 6.70 -2.51
N SER A 13 16.43 6.04 -3.14
CA SER A 13 16.22 6.02 -4.60
C SER A 13 15.96 7.42 -5.21
N GLY A 14 15.83 8.45 -4.36
CA GLY A 14 15.58 9.83 -4.77
C GLY A 14 14.23 9.98 -5.47
N MET A 15 13.30 9.07 -5.21
CA MET A 15 11.97 9.08 -5.82
C MET A 15 11.13 10.16 -5.15
N GLY A 16 10.53 11.05 -5.92
CA GLY A 16 9.53 12.00 -5.42
C GLY A 16 8.17 11.34 -5.18
N VAL A 17 7.22 12.13 -4.68
CA VAL A 17 5.82 11.73 -4.51
C VAL A 17 5.01 12.82 -5.18
N ALA A 18 4.20 12.45 -6.19
CA ALA A 18 3.38 13.42 -6.89
C ALA A 18 2.33 14.02 -5.95
N ASP A 19 2.04 15.32 -6.07
CA ASP A 19 1.12 16.03 -5.18
C ASP A 19 -0.27 15.39 -5.13
N GLN A 20 -0.77 14.92 -6.28
CA GLN A 20 -2.05 14.21 -6.40
C GLN A 20 -2.16 12.98 -5.49
N THR A 21 -1.04 12.35 -5.13
CA THR A 21 -0.99 11.20 -4.21
C THR A 21 -1.56 11.57 -2.85
N LYS A 22 -1.18 12.74 -2.32
CA LYS A 22 -1.61 13.23 -1.02
C LYS A 22 -3.10 13.59 -1.04
N ASP A 23 -3.51 14.28 -2.08
CA ASP A 23 -4.91 14.71 -2.25
C ASP A 23 -5.82 13.49 -2.32
N THR A 24 -5.49 12.51 -3.16
CA THR A 24 -6.27 11.27 -3.32
C THR A 24 -6.35 10.47 -2.01
N PHE A 25 -5.25 10.42 -1.25
CA PHE A 25 -5.25 9.79 0.07
C PHE A 25 -6.11 10.55 1.09
N LEU A 26 -6.07 11.88 1.09
CA LEU A 26 -6.93 12.70 1.95
C LEU A 26 -8.41 12.53 1.60
N GLU A 27 -8.73 12.37 0.32
CA GLU A 27 -10.08 12.06 -0.14
C GLU A 27 -10.55 10.69 0.36
N LEU A 28 -9.72 9.66 0.28
CA LEU A 28 -10.00 8.34 0.87
C LEU A 28 -10.20 8.45 2.40
N LYS A 29 -9.28 9.10 3.12
CA LYS A 29 -9.30 9.18 4.58
C LYS A 29 -10.48 9.98 5.13
N ARG A 30 -10.76 11.15 4.53
CA ARG A 30 -11.74 12.12 5.08
C ARG A 30 -13.11 12.01 4.44
N LYS A 31 -13.16 11.95 3.11
CA LYS A 31 -14.43 11.95 2.36
C LYS A 31 -14.98 10.54 2.17
N LYS A 32 -14.17 9.49 2.37
CA LYS A 32 -14.52 8.08 2.16
C LYS A 32 -15.05 7.84 0.72
N VAL A 33 -14.54 8.61 -0.24
CA VAL A 33 -14.94 8.54 -1.66
C VAL A 33 -14.23 7.40 -2.41
N TYR A 34 -13.19 6.82 -1.82
CA TYR A 34 -12.48 5.68 -2.37
C TYR A 34 -12.37 4.57 -1.34
N ARG A 35 -12.61 3.33 -1.75
CA ARG A 35 -12.36 2.13 -0.94
C ARG A 35 -10.87 1.82 -0.86
N TYR A 36 -10.19 1.98 -1.99
CA TYR A 36 -8.77 1.74 -2.13
C TYR A 36 -8.13 2.69 -3.13
N VAL A 37 -6.82 2.88 -3.03
CA VAL A 37 -6.02 3.64 -3.99
C VAL A 37 -4.76 2.84 -4.28
N ILE A 38 -4.48 2.61 -5.56
CA ILE A 38 -3.27 1.95 -6.03
C ILE A 38 -2.32 2.99 -6.59
N TYR A 39 -1.08 2.89 -6.17
CA TYR A 39 0.02 3.72 -6.61
C TYR A 39 1.07 2.87 -7.30
N ARG A 40 1.68 3.47 -8.33
CA ARG A 40 2.84 2.91 -9.01
C ARG A 40 3.99 3.90 -8.96
N ILE A 41 5.19 3.36 -9.05
CA ILE A 41 6.37 4.14 -9.30
C ILE A 41 6.48 4.39 -10.80
N ASP A 42 6.57 5.66 -11.19
CA ASP A 42 6.95 6.04 -12.54
C ASP A 42 8.47 6.27 -12.60
N GLU A 43 9.21 5.29 -13.14
CA GLU A 43 10.67 5.39 -13.26
C GLU A 43 11.14 6.55 -14.15
N LYS A 44 10.33 6.97 -15.13
CA LYS A 44 10.70 8.07 -16.04
C LYS A 44 10.65 9.41 -15.34
N LYS A 45 9.58 9.63 -14.56
CA LYS A 45 9.41 10.85 -13.76
C LYS A 45 10.14 10.79 -12.43
N ARG A 46 10.59 9.60 -12.02
CA ARG A 46 11.17 9.31 -10.70
C ARG A 46 10.23 9.71 -9.57
N GLU A 47 8.95 9.44 -9.71
CA GLU A 47 7.92 9.82 -8.74
C GLU A 47 6.91 8.70 -8.53
N VAL A 48 6.32 8.65 -7.33
CA VAL A 48 5.12 7.84 -7.06
C VAL A 48 3.91 8.58 -7.59
N VAL A 49 3.08 7.88 -8.36
CA VAL A 49 1.85 8.41 -8.96
C VAL A 49 0.67 7.49 -8.66
N VAL A 50 -0.54 8.06 -8.64
CA VAL A 50 -1.78 7.28 -8.58
C VAL A 50 -1.96 6.54 -9.90
N GLU A 51 -2.21 5.23 -9.81
CA GLU A 51 -2.52 4.39 -10.96
C GLU A 51 -4.01 4.14 -11.09
N LYS A 52 -4.67 3.79 -9.97
CA LYS A 52 -6.10 3.48 -9.93
C LYS A 52 -6.70 3.91 -8.59
N THR A 53 -7.93 4.39 -8.62
CA THR A 53 -8.76 4.57 -7.43
C THR A 53 -9.95 3.62 -7.51
N GLY A 54 -10.29 2.99 -6.40
CA GLY A 54 -11.44 2.11 -6.26
C GLY A 54 -12.64 2.86 -5.68
N ALA A 55 -13.79 2.77 -6.32
CA ALA A 55 -15.02 3.36 -5.81
C ALA A 55 -15.45 2.74 -4.46
N PRO A 56 -16.27 3.41 -3.64
CA PRO A 56 -16.69 2.88 -2.33
C PRO A 56 -17.47 1.56 -2.42
N ALA A 57 -18.10 1.32 -3.57
CA ALA A 57 -18.87 0.12 -3.88
C ALA A 57 -18.01 -1.06 -4.38
N GLU A 58 -16.74 -0.82 -4.72
CA GLU A 58 -15.84 -1.91 -5.12
C GLU A 58 -15.45 -2.74 -3.90
N THR A 59 -15.30 -4.04 -4.14
CA THR A 59 -14.99 -5.04 -3.12
C THR A 59 -13.48 -5.26 -3.00
N TYR A 60 -13.08 -6.05 -2.01
CA TYR A 60 -11.70 -6.50 -1.89
C TYR A 60 -11.27 -7.37 -3.09
N ASP A 61 -12.17 -8.17 -3.66
CA ASP A 61 -11.86 -9.00 -4.82
C ASP A 61 -11.54 -8.13 -6.05
N ASP A 62 -12.27 -7.03 -6.24
CA ASP A 62 -11.99 -6.04 -7.30
C ASP A 62 -10.62 -5.38 -7.10
N PHE A 63 -10.27 -5.10 -5.84
CA PHE A 63 -8.95 -4.59 -5.47
C PHE A 63 -7.86 -5.61 -5.78
N ALA A 64 -7.99 -6.85 -5.32
CA ALA A 64 -7.00 -7.91 -5.54
C ALA A 64 -6.82 -8.19 -7.04
N ALA A 65 -7.91 -8.25 -7.81
CA ALA A 65 -7.88 -8.43 -9.26
C ALA A 65 -7.20 -7.27 -10.01
N SER A 66 -7.10 -6.08 -9.40
CA SER A 66 -6.43 -4.93 -10.01
C SER A 66 -4.92 -4.86 -9.74
N LEU A 67 -4.38 -5.76 -8.91
CA LEU A 67 -2.95 -5.86 -8.65
C LEU A 67 -2.26 -6.75 -9.70
N PRO A 68 -1.14 -6.31 -10.29
CA PRO A 68 -0.45 -7.08 -11.32
C PRO A 68 0.34 -8.24 -10.72
N GLU A 69 0.30 -9.41 -11.35
CA GLU A 69 1.06 -10.59 -10.90
C GLU A 69 2.57 -10.45 -11.10
N THR A 70 3.02 -9.64 -12.06
CA THR A 70 4.44 -9.58 -12.48
C THR A 70 5.16 -8.30 -12.10
N ASP A 71 4.48 -7.39 -11.40
CA ASP A 71 5.04 -6.07 -11.08
C ASP A 71 4.63 -5.62 -9.67
N CYS A 72 5.42 -4.71 -9.10
CA CYS A 72 5.18 -4.21 -7.75
C CYS A 72 4.20 -3.04 -7.77
N ARG A 73 3.40 -2.88 -6.70
CA ARG A 73 2.51 -1.73 -6.47
C ARG A 73 2.50 -1.33 -5.00
N TYR A 74 2.09 -0.11 -4.72
CA TYR A 74 1.62 0.23 -3.38
C TYR A 74 0.12 0.38 -3.43
N ALA A 75 -0.56 0.03 -2.36
CA ALA A 75 -1.97 0.29 -2.21
C ALA A 75 -2.27 0.84 -0.82
N VAL A 76 -3.30 1.65 -0.74
CA VAL A 76 -3.96 2.01 0.51
C VAL A 76 -5.36 1.46 0.43
N TYR A 77 -5.77 0.71 1.46
CA TYR A 77 -7.08 0.12 1.56
C TYR A 77 -7.75 0.59 2.85
N ASP A 78 -8.98 1.10 2.76
CA ASP A 78 -9.79 1.50 3.91
C ASP A 78 -10.73 0.35 4.30
N PHE A 79 -10.36 -0.36 5.36
CA PHE A 79 -11.12 -1.47 5.89
C PHE A 79 -12.10 -0.95 6.95
N ASP A 80 -13.39 -0.97 6.63
CA ASP A 80 -14.47 -0.71 7.56
C ASP A 80 -14.95 -2.00 8.22
N PHE A 81 -15.23 -1.92 9.52
CA PHE A 81 -15.77 -3.04 10.28
C PHE A 81 -16.72 -2.52 11.37
N VAL A 82 -17.62 -3.39 11.79
CA VAL A 82 -18.57 -3.11 12.87
C VAL A 82 -18.11 -3.85 14.11
N THR A 83 -17.94 -3.14 15.22
CA THR A 83 -17.59 -3.75 16.50
C THR A 83 -18.79 -4.49 17.12
N SER A 84 -18.54 -5.33 18.11
CA SER A 84 -19.60 -6.00 18.89
C SER A 84 -20.61 -5.03 19.53
N GLU A 85 -20.20 -3.79 19.76
CA GLU A 85 -21.04 -2.69 20.27
C GLU A 85 -21.83 -1.98 19.16
N ASN A 86 -21.91 -2.57 17.96
CA ASN A 86 -22.57 -2.00 16.78
C ASN A 86 -22.02 -0.61 16.38
N CYS A 87 -20.75 -0.33 16.70
CA CYS A 87 -20.08 0.90 16.32
C CYS A 87 -19.26 0.66 15.04
N GLN A 88 -19.50 1.49 14.02
CA GLN A 88 -18.73 1.43 12.78
C GLN A 88 -17.37 2.08 12.98
N LYS A 89 -16.32 1.31 12.73
CA LYS A 89 -14.93 1.78 12.76
C LYS A 89 -14.29 1.52 11.40
N SER A 90 -13.21 2.25 11.12
CA SER A 90 -12.39 2.02 9.93
C SER A 90 -10.93 2.08 10.28
N LYS A 91 -10.13 1.25 9.61
CA LYS A 91 -8.68 1.21 9.72
C LYS A 91 -8.10 1.26 8.31
N ILE A 92 -7.15 2.16 8.14
CA ILE A 92 -6.44 2.34 6.88
C ILE A 92 -5.21 1.42 6.89
N PHE A 93 -5.13 0.54 5.89
CA PHE A 93 -4.03 -0.36 5.65
C PHE A 93 -3.19 0.16 4.48
N PHE A 94 -1.87 0.11 4.62
CA PHE A 94 -0.95 0.32 3.50
C PHE A 94 -0.34 -1.02 3.12
N ILE A 95 -0.47 -1.37 1.85
CA ILE A 95 -0.07 -2.65 1.31
C ILE A 95 1.07 -2.38 0.31
N ALA A 96 2.25 -2.90 0.58
CA ALA A 96 3.33 -2.96 -0.38
C ALA A 96 3.25 -4.31 -1.11
N TRP A 97 2.66 -4.27 -2.31
CA TRP A 97 2.50 -5.41 -3.20
C TRP A 97 3.79 -5.65 -3.99
N CYS A 98 4.42 -6.80 -3.79
CA CYS A 98 5.70 -7.14 -4.42
C CYS A 98 5.75 -8.64 -4.76
N PRO A 99 5.10 -9.06 -5.86
CA PRO A 99 4.96 -10.47 -6.16
C PRO A 99 6.31 -11.13 -6.46
N SER A 100 6.40 -12.43 -6.16
CA SER A 100 7.64 -13.21 -6.26
C SER A 100 8.22 -13.24 -7.67
N SER A 101 7.38 -13.14 -8.70
CA SER A 101 7.75 -13.06 -10.12
C SER A 101 8.26 -11.68 -10.56
N SER A 102 8.13 -10.64 -9.72
CA SER A 102 8.58 -9.28 -10.06
C SER A 102 10.10 -9.21 -10.26
N ARG A 103 10.53 -8.33 -11.16
CA ARG A 103 11.95 -8.09 -11.44
C ARG A 103 12.68 -7.63 -10.17
N ILE A 104 13.88 -8.14 -9.94
CA ILE A 104 14.71 -7.80 -8.77
C ILE A 104 14.90 -6.29 -8.63
N ARG A 105 15.15 -5.60 -9.75
CA ARG A 105 15.29 -4.13 -9.77
C ARG A 105 14.01 -3.43 -9.30
N ALA A 106 12.84 -3.89 -9.74
CA ALA A 106 11.56 -3.32 -9.33
C ALA A 106 11.33 -3.54 -7.83
N LYS A 107 11.56 -4.76 -7.33
CA LYS A 107 11.48 -5.06 -5.89
C LYS A 107 12.38 -4.15 -5.06
N MET A 108 13.63 -3.96 -5.48
CA MET A 108 14.55 -3.04 -4.80
C MET A 108 14.05 -1.59 -4.84
N LEU A 109 13.55 -1.14 -5.98
CA LEU A 109 13.04 0.23 -6.14
C LEU A 109 11.82 0.48 -5.24
N TYR A 110 10.86 -0.45 -5.22
CA TYR A 110 9.69 -0.34 -4.35
C TYR A 110 10.06 -0.51 -2.86
N ALA A 111 10.99 -1.38 -2.50
CA ALA A 111 11.43 -1.50 -1.11
C ALA A 111 12.09 -0.20 -0.61
N THR A 112 12.97 0.41 -1.42
CA THR A 112 13.73 1.61 -1.04
C THR A 112 12.90 2.90 -1.08
N SER A 113 11.85 2.96 -1.90
CA SER A 113 11.00 4.15 -2.06
C SER A 113 9.81 4.18 -1.09
N LYS A 114 9.48 3.05 -0.47
CA LYS A 114 8.31 2.86 0.40
C LYS A 114 8.27 3.87 1.55
N ASP A 115 9.38 4.00 2.27
CA ASP A 115 9.46 4.84 3.47
C ASP A 115 9.15 6.31 3.16
N ARG A 116 9.46 6.76 1.95
CA ARG A 116 9.17 8.13 1.53
C ARG A 116 7.67 8.32 1.31
N LEU A 117 7.05 7.46 0.52
CA LEU A 117 5.60 7.50 0.31
C LEU A 117 4.87 7.40 1.65
N ARG A 118 5.29 6.48 2.51
CA ARG A 118 4.66 6.27 3.81
C ARG A 118 4.65 7.52 4.70
N ARG A 119 5.73 8.31 4.67
CA ARG A 119 5.80 9.57 5.45
C ARG A 119 4.83 10.63 4.95
N GLU A 120 4.49 10.62 3.66
CA GLU A 120 3.52 11.56 3.08
C GLU A 120 2.06 11.18 3.38
N LEU A 121 1.81 9.89 3.71
CA LEU A 121 0.48 9.34 3.95
C LEU A 121 0.18 9.23 5.46
N ASP A 122 -0.07 10.38 6.10
CA ASP A 122 -0.34 10.43 7.53
C ASP A 122 -1.72 9.88 7.93
N GLY A 123 -1.75 8.95 8.89
CA GLY A 123 -2.96 8.29 9.39
C GLY A 123 -3.21 6.89 8.85
N ILE A 124 -2.21 6.26 8.25
CA ILE A 124 -2.26 4.82 8.04
C ILE A 124 -2.06 4.09 9.37
N HIS A 125 -2.89 3.08 9.63
CA HIS A 125 -2.90 2.34 10.89
C HIS A 125 -1.98 1.11 10.85
N TYR A 126 -2.00 0.37 9.75
CA TYR A 126 -1.24 -0.86 9.58
C TYR A 126 -0.46 -0.89 8.28
N GLU A 127 0.64 -1.61 8.27
CA GLU A 127 1.44 -1.91 7.07
C GLU A 127 1.44 -3.41 6.82
N ILE A 128 1.25 -3.79 5.56
CA ILE A 128 1.31 -5.16 5.05
C ILE A 128 2.30 -5.17 3.89
N GLN A 129 3.16 -6.18 3.86
CA GLN A 129 3.98 -6.50 2.71
C GLN A 129 3.43 -7.82 2.19
N ALA A 130 2.95 -7.81 0.96
CA ALA A 130 2.30 -8.96 0.35
C ALA A 130 3.03 -9.33 -0.93
N THR A 131 3.34 -10.61 -1.07
CA THR A 131 3.95 -11.21 -2.25
C THR A 131 2.97 -12.11 -3.00
N ASP A 132 1.85 -12.45 -2.36
CA ASP A 132 0.73 -13.21 -2.91
C ASP A 132 -0.59 -12.62 -2.41
N PRO A 133 -1.68 -12.64 -3.19
CA PRO A 133 -2.94 -12.01 -2.77
C PRO A 133 -3.50 -12.62 -1.47
N THR A 134 -3.20 -13.89 -1.21
CA THR A 134 -3.61 -14.58 0.03
C THR A 134 -2.99 -13.98 1.29
N GLU A 135 -1.82 -13.34 1.19
CA GLU A 135 -1.14 -12.72 2.35
C GLU A 135 -1.80 -11.42 2.82
N MET A 136 -2.75 -10.90 2.04
CA MET A 136 -3.51 -9.68 2.33
C MET A 136 -5.02 -9.92 2.41
N ASP A 137 -5.45 -11.19 2.52
CA ASP A 137 -6.85 -11.59 2.59
C ASP A 137 -7.64 -10.83 3.68
N LEU A 138 -8.94 -10.68 3.44
CA LEU A 138 -9.87 -9.99 4.34
C LEU A 138 -9.79 -10.48 5.79
N GLU A 139 -9.55 -11.79 6.00
CA GLU A 139 -9.38 -12.36 7.33
C GLU A 139 -8.13 -11.82 8.04
N VAL A 140 -7.02 -11.67 7.31
CA VAL A 140 -5.77 -11.10 7.82
C VAL A 140 -5.94 -9.62 8.16
N LEU A 141 -6.66 -8.87 7.31
CA LEU A 141 -6.99 -7.47 7.57
C LEU A 141 -7.85 -7.34 8.83
N ARG A 142 -8.87 -8.20 8.95
CA ARG A 142 -9.78 -8.21 10.08
C ARG A 142 -9.05 -8.58 11.38
N ASP A 143 -8.22 -9.61 11.39
CA ASP A 143 -7.45 -10.05 12.56
C ASP A 143 -6.54 -8.92 13.08
N ARG A 144 -5.93 -8.16 12.16
CA ARG A 144 -5.10 -7.00 12.53
C ARG A 144 -5.91 -5.78 12.99
N ALA A 145 -7.16 -5.65 12.55
CA ALA A 145 -8.02 -4.50 12.85
C ALA A 145 -8.73 -4.60 14.21
N HIS A 146 -8.95 -5.82 14.70
CA HIS A 146 -9.54 -6.14 16.01
C HIS A 146 -8.52 -6.05 17.15
#